data_AF-A0A919PKA6-F1
#
_entry.id   AF-A0A919PKA6-F1
#
_cell.length_a   1.000
_cell.length_b   1.000
_cell.length_c   1.000
_cell.angle_alpha   90.00
_cell.angle_beta   90.00
_cell.angle_gamma   90.00
#
_symmetry.space_group_name_H-M   'P 1'
#
loop_
_entity.id
_entity.type
_entity.pdbx_description
1 polymer ?
#
loop_
_entity_poly.entity_id
_entity_poly.type
_entity_poly.pdbx_seq_one_letter_code
_entity_poly.pdbx_strand_id
1 'polypeptide(L)'
;MRGRNWQPTERTGGPIDEVFDNLRQNIPHLLIERLDVTHPSDDDNVYFLGVSPRPDLVQIDTAPHGQPPFIIEADQRIVTDDPLHAATTTRAWLDQLTA
;
A
#
# COMPACT_ATOMS: atom_id res chain seq x y z
N MET A 1 -6.07 15.81 1.49
CA MET A 1 -5.58 14.43 1.62
C MET A 1 -6.73 13.52 1.24
N ARG A 2 -6.49 12.53 0.37
CA ARG A 2 -7.51 11.57 -0.06
C ARG A 2 -7.59 10.37 0.89
N GLY A 3 -6.53 10.08 1.65
CA GLY A 3 -6.50 9.05 2.68
C GLY A 3 -6.05 9.56 4.04
N ARG A 4 -6.15 8.69 5.04
CA ARG A 4 -5.68 8.88 6.41
C ARG A 4 -4.42 8.05 6.64
N ASN A 5 -3.44 8.58 7.35
CA ASN A 5 -2.18 7.87 7.61
C ASN A 5 -2.44 6.56 8.36
N TRP A 6 -2.11 5.43 7.75
CA TRP A 6 -2.34 4.09 8.27
C TRP A 6 -1.35 3.79 9.41
N GLN A 7 -1.89 3.58 10.61
CA GLN A 7 -1.09 3.28 11.80
C GLN A 7 -0.88 1.77 12.00
N PRO A 8 0.20 1.34 12.67
CA PRO A 8 0.41 -0.07 13.02
C PRO A 8 -0.72 -0.70 13.86
N THR A 9 -1.56 0.10 14.53
CA THR A 9 -2.75 -0.39 15.26
C THR A 9 -3.92 -0.74 14.35
N GLU A 10 -3.81 -0.47 13.05
CA GLU A 10 -4.88 -0.58 12.05
C GLU A 10 -4.66 -1.73 11.08
N ARG A 11 -3.83 -2.69 11.51
CA ARG A 11 -3.62 -3.97 10.83
C ARG A 11 -4.92 -4.65 10.50
N THR A 12 -4.97 -5.20 9.30
CA THR A 12 -6.16 -5.89 8.80
C THR A 12 -6.25 -7.32 9.32
N GLY A 13 -5.13 -7.88 9.80
CA GLY A 13 -4.98 -9.30 10.10
C GLY A 13 -4.77 -10.17 8.87
N GLY A 14 -4.62 -9.56 7.69
CA GLY A 14 -4.47 -10.23 6.41
C GLY A 14 -3.09 -10.01 5.76
N PRO A 15 -2.85 -10.68 4.61
CA PRO A 15 -1.55 -10.69 3.93
C PRO A 15 -0.96 -9.31 3.57
N ILE A 16 -1.78 -8.27 3.39
CA ILE A 16 -1.29 -6.90 3.17
C ILE A 16 -0.39 -6.40 4.31
N ASP A 17 -0.64 -6.85 5.55
CA ASP A 17 0.15 -6.43 6.69
C ASP A 17 1.62 -6.90 6.55
N GLU A 18 1.85 -8.07 5.93
CA GLU A 18 3.19 -8.59 5.63
C GLU A 18 3.90 -7.75 4.56
N VAL A 19 3.15 -7.29 3.56
CA VAL A 19 3.66 -6.35 2.54
C VAL A 19 4.15 -5.08 3.23
N PHE A 20 3.34 -4.50 4.11
CA PHE A 20 3.69 -3.26 4.82
C PHE A 20 4.85 -3.44 5.80
N ASP A 21 4.92 -4.56 6.51
CA ASP A 21 6.06 -4.86 7.38
C ASP A 21 7.35 -4.97 6.57
N ASN A 22 7.32 -5.67 5.44
CA ASN A 22 8.48 -5.79 4.55
C ASN A 22 8.93 -4.41 4.03
N LEU A 23 8.00 -3.59 3.56
CA LEU A 23 8.32 -2.24 3.07
C LEU A 23 8.90 -1.35 4.17
N ARG A 24 8.30 -1.35 5.37
CA ARG A 24 8.80 -0.53 6.50
C ARG A 24 10.20 -0.93 6.97
N GLN A 25 10.54 -2.21 6.91
CA GLN A 25 11.88 -2.67 7.25
C GLN A 25 12.94 -2.18 6.25
N ASN A 26 12.54 -1.89 5.01
CA ASN A 26 13.46 -1.58 3.91
C ASN A 26 13.44 -0.12 3.45
N ILE A 27 12.41 0.65 3.79
CA ILE A 27 12.20 2.02 3.31
C ILE A 27 12.06 2.97 4.51
N PRO A 28 13.14 3.69 4.87
CA PRO A 28 13.07 4.74 5.87
C PRO A 28 12.06 5.82 5.47
N HIS A 29 11.32 6.35 6.42
CA HIS A 29 10.32 7.42 6.19
C HIS A 29 9.20 7.05 5.20
N LEU A 30 8.91 5.75 5.05
CA LEU A 30 7.75 5.27 4.31
C LEU A 30 6.46 5.87 4.89
N LEU A 31 5.63 6.41 4.00
CA LEU A 31 4.29 6.88 4.26
C LEU A 31 3.30 5.86 3.68
N ILE A 32 2.30 5.48 4.46
CA ILE A 32 1.20 4.61 4.02
C ILE A 32 -0.09 5.32 4.43
N GLU A 33 -0.92 5.69 3.48
CA GLU A 33 -2.25 6.23 3.71
C GLU A 33 -3.28 5.19 3.30
N ARG A 34 -4.36 5.04 4.06
CA ARG A 34 -5.53 4.26 3.67
C ARG A 34 -6.60 5.21 3.15
N LEU A 35 -7.24 4.87 2.04
CA LEU A 35 -8.35 5.64 1.48
C LEU A 35 -9.41 5.85 2.57
N ASP A 36 -9.83 7.11 2.75
CA ASP A 36 -10.87 7.46 3.71
C ASP A 36 -12.19 7.61 2.94
N VAL A 37 -12.99 6.54 2.92
CA VAL A 37 -14.27 6.53 2.19
C VAL A 37 -15.41 7.00 3.09
N THR A 38 -16.30 7.82 2.52
CA THR A 38 -17.43 8.40 3.26
C THR A 38 -18.68 7.53 3.29
N HIS A 39 -18.71 6.39 2.56
CA HIS A 39 -19.90 5.54 2.43
C HIS A 39 -19.63 4.10 2.93
N PRO A 40 -20.53 3.51 3.74
CA PRO A 40 -20.37 2.17 4.32
C PRO A 40 -20.24 1.00 3.35
N SER A 41 -20.42 1.24 2.05
CA SER A 41 -20.37 0.24 0.97
C SER A 41 -19.12 0.35 0.09
N ASP A 42 -18.28 1.36 0.32
CA ASP A 42 -17.04 1.52 -0.43
C ASP A 42 -15.96 0.68 0.25
N ASP A 43 -15.28 -0.16 -0.52
CA ASP A 43 -14.12 -0.90 -0.03
C ASP A 43 -13.00 0.11 0.29
N ASP A 44 -12.73 0.33 1.58
CA ASP A 44 -11.61 1.15 2.07
C ASP A 44 -10.27 0.39 2.00
N ASN A 45 -10.19 -0.64 1.16
CA ASN A 45 -9.07 -1.57 1.01
C ASN A 45 -8.00 -1.05 0.02
N VAL A 46 -8.01 0.26 -0.22
CA VAL A 46 -7.08 0.98 -1.09
C VAL A 46 -6.09 1.75 -0.23
N TYR A 47 -4.82 1.61 -0.55
CA TYR A 47 -3.70 2.22 0.16
C TYR A 47 -2.83 3.02 -0.81
N PHE A 48 -2.33 4.16 -0.35
CA PHE A 48 -1.42 5.03 -1.07
C PHE A 48 -0.08 5.08 -0.34
N LEU A 49 1.01 4.77 -1.04
CA LEU A 49 2.34 4.65 -0.49
C LEU A 49 3.25 5.70 -1.09
N GLY A 50 4.16 6.24 -0.28
CA GLY A 50 5.17 7.20 -0.70
C GLY A 50 6.32 7.29 0.28
N VAL A 51 7.26 8.19 0.05
CA VAL A 51 8.40 8.44 0.94
C VAL A 51 8.46 9.93 1.21
N SER A 52 8.51 10.33 2.49
CA SER A 52 8.51 11.75 2.86
C SER A 52 9.62 12.53 2.12
N PRO A 53 9.32 13.70 1.53
CA PRO A 53 8.06 14.46 1.58
C PRO A 53 7.09 14.20 0.41
N ARG A 54 7.28 13.12 -0.35
CA ARG A 54 6.48 12.74 -1.53
C ARG A 54 5.52 11.59 -1.21
N PRO A 55 4.31 11.86 -0.67
CA PRO A 55 3.27 10.84 -0.51
C PRO A 55 2.68 10.44 -1.88
N ASP A 56 1.86 9.39 -1.88
CA ASP A 56 0.97 9.04 -3.00
C ASP A 56 1.68 8.78 -4.34
N LEU A 57 2.68 7.90 -4.32
CA LEU A 57 3.46 7.48 -5.49
C LEU A 57 3.04 6.12 -6.03
N VAL A 58 2.60 5.20 -5.16
CA VAL A 58 2.14 3.86 -5.52
C VAL A 58 0.82 3.58 -4.81
N GLN A 59 -0.16 3.08 -5.53
CA GLN A 59 -1.42 2.60 -4.97
C GLN A 59 -1.38 1.07 -4.83
N ILE A 60 -1.97 0.54 -3.75
CA ILE A 60 -2.26 -0.89 -3.60
C ILE A 60 -3.74 -1.05 -3.23
N ASP A 61 -4.48 -1.79 -4.04
CA ASP A 61 -5.84 -2.24 -3.74
C ASP A 61 -5.84 -3.74 -3.39
N THR A 62 -6.75 -4.14 -2.51
CA THR A 62 -6.85 -5.48 -1.94
C THR A 62 -8.31 -5.91 -1.80
N ALA A 63 -8.55 -7.22 -1.74
CA ALA A 63 -9.83 -7.74 -1.30
C ALA A 63 -10.05 -7.47 0.21
N PRO A 64 -11.29 -7.60 0.71
CA PRO A 64 -11.62 -7.33 2.12
C PRO A 64 -10.66 -7.98 3.11
N HIS A 65 -10.37 -7.23 4.18
CA HIS A 65 -9.40 -7.63 5.22
C HIS A 65 -7.95 -7.75 4.72
N GLY A 66 -7.60 -7.06 3.63
CA GLY A 66 -6.24 -7.04 3.11
C GLY A 66 -5.83 -8.33 2.43
N GLN A 67 -6.80 -9.04 1.84
CA GLN A 67 -6.59 -10.30 1.15
C GLN A 67 -6.13 -10.05 -0.30
N PRO A 68 -5.34 -10.98 -0.89
CA PRO A 68 -5.07 -10.94 -2.31
C PRO A 68 -6.36 -11.14 -3.14
N PRO A 69 -6.37 -10.75 -4.43
CA PRO A 69 -5.23 -10.24 -5.18
C PRO A 69 -4.81 -8.82 -4.77
N PHE A 70 -3.50 -8.58 -4.76
CA PHE A 70 -2.93 -7.24 -4.65
C PHE A 70 -2.90 -6.61 -6.03
N ILE A 71 -3.58 -5.49 -6.19
CA ILE A 71 -3.53 -4.66 -7.39
C ILE A 71 -2.62 -3.48 -7.09
N ILE A 72 -1.44 -3.46 -7.69
CA ILE A 72 -0.40 -2.46 -7.46
C ILE A 72 -0.36 -1.55 -8.68
N GLU A 73 -0.56 -0.25 -8.47
CA GLU A 73 -0.69 0.73 -9.54
C GLU A 73 0.25 1.91 -9.31
N ALA A 74 1.08 2.20 -10.32
CA ALA A 74 1.85 3.43 -10.46
C ALA A 74 1.83 3.82 -11.94
N ASP A 75 2.96 3.74 -12.66
CA ASP A 75 3.00 3.89 -14.12
C ASP A 75 2.32 2.74 -14.87
N GLN A 76 2.29 1.55 -14.26
CA GLN A 76 1.66 0.35 -14.78
C GLN A 76 0.84 -0.33 -13.68
N ARG A 77 -0.03 -1.26 -14.09
CA ARG A 77 -0.79 -2.11 -13.19
C ARG A 77 -0.19 -3.51 -13.14
N ILE A 78 0.10 -3.99 -11.93
CA ILE A 78 0.51 -5.36 -11.65
C ILE A 78 -0.53 -6.00 -10.72
N VAL A 79 -0.82 -7.27 -10.93
CA VAL A 79 -1.71 -8.06 -10.08
C VAL A 79 -0.98 -9.30 -9.60
N THR A 80 -1.00 -9.56 -8.29
CA THR A 80 -0.34 -10.73 -7.73
C THR A 80 -1.02 -11.18 -6.44
N ASP A 81 -0.97 -12.48 -6.15
CA ASP A 81 -1.45 -13.03 -4.87
C ASP A 81 -0.31 -13.24 -3.85
N ASP A 82 0.94 -12.95 -4.23
CA ASP A 82 2.13 -13.14 -3.40
C ASP A 82 2.52 -11.83 -2.68
N PRO A 83 2.49 -11.80 -1.32
CA PRO A 83 2.88 -10.63 -0.55
C PRO A 83 4.34 -10.19 -0.78
N LEU A 84 5.26 -11.14 -0.98
CA LEU A 84 6.67 -10.81 -1.19
C LEU A 84 6.88 -10.18 -2.56
N HIS A 85 6.22 -10.70 -3.59
CA HIS A 85 6.23 -10.10 -4.92
C HIS A 85 5.59 -8.71 -4.91
N ALA A 86 4.50 -8.53 -4.14
CA ALA A 86 3.88 -7.22 -3.97
C ALA A 86 4.81 -6.20 -3.30
N ALA A 87 5.47 -6.59 -2.21
CA ALA A 87 6.42 -5.73 -1.51
C ALA A 87 7.63 -5.37 -2.39
N THR A 88 8.19 -6.35 -3.10
CA THR A 88 9.36 -6.14 -3.97
C THR A 88 9.03 -5.19 -5.12
N THR A 89 7.88 -5.38 -5.77
CA THR A 89 7.39 -4.51 -6.86
C THR A 89 7.17 -3.09 -6.37
N THR A 90 6.47 -2.94 -5.24
CA THR A 90 6.17 -1.63 -4.66
C THR A 90 7.43 -0.87 -4.29
N ARG A 91 8.40 -1.55 -3.65
CA ARG A 91 9.71 -0.96 -3.32
C ARG A 91 10.43 -0.49 -4.57
N ALA A 92 10.50 -1.31 -5.62
CA ALA A 92 11.21 -0.96 -6.84
C ALA A 92 10.64 0.33 -7.48
N TRP A 93 9.31 0.49 -7.48
CA TRP A 93 8.67 1.71 -7.97
C TRP A 93 8.92 2.92 -7.06
N LEU A 94 8.85 2.74 -5.74
CA LEU A 94 9.19 3.82 -4.80
C LEU A 94 10.64 4.28 -4.97
N ASP A 95 11.60 3.36 -5.12
CA ASP A 95 13.00 3.69 -5.37
C ASP A 95 13.17 4.46 -6.70
N GLN A 96 12.49 4.02 -7.77
CA GLN A 96 12.53 4.69 -9.07
C GLN A 96 11.91 6.10 -9.06
N LEU A 97 10.79 6.28 -8.38
CA LEU A 97 10.05 7.55 -8.32
C LEU A 97 10.65 8.54 -7.31
N THR A 98 11.59 8.07 -6.48
CA THR A 98 12.24 8.90 -5.45
C THR A 98 13.73 9.15 -5.69
N ALA A 99 14.37 8.46 -6.64
CA ALA A 99 15.68 8.85 -7.19
C ALA A 99 15.63 10.25 -7.83
#